data_AF-A0A3G1KTG6-F1
#
_entry.id   AF-A0A3G1KTG6-F1
#
_cell.length_a   1.000
_cell.length_b   1.000
_cell.length_c   1.000
_cell.angle_alpha   90.00
_cell.angle_beta   90.00
_cell.angle_gamma   90.00
#
_symmetry.space_group_name_H-M   'P 1'
#
loop_
_entity.id
_entity.type
_entity.pdbx_description
1 polymer ?
#
loop_
_entity_poly.entity_id
_entity_poly.type
_entity_poly.pdbx_seq_one_letter_code
_entity_poly.pdbx_strand_id
1 'polypeptide(L)' 'MEHKMPAGRKCYGHLGGKLGERILERLIELEWLKLAEGRTTVYQITEKGTEELKKMGANLD' A
#
# COMPACT_ATOMS: atom_id res chain seq x y z
N MET A 1 -22.73 6.96 9.13
CA MET A 1 -21.84 7.42 8.05
C MET A 1 -21.60 6.25 7.12
N GLU A 2 -22.30 6.22 5.99
CA GLU A 2 -22.14 5.16 4.98
C GLU A 2 -20.72 5.24 4.41
N HIS A 3 -19.86 4.29 4.77
CA HIS A 3 -18.54 4.18 4.16
C HIS A 3 -18.75 3.58 2.77
N LYS A 4 -18.86 4.45 1.76
CA LYS A 4 -18.92 4.03 0.35
C LYS A 4 -17.62 3.29 0.03
N MET A 5 -17.74 1.98 -0.24
CA MET A 5 -16.58 1.14 -0.57
C MET A 5 -15.94 1.66 -1.86
N PRO A 6 -14.65 2.05 -1.85
CA PRO A 6 -13.99 2.50 -3.06
C PRO A 6 -13.85 1.33 -4.04
N ALA A 7 -14.22 1.57 -5.30
CA ALA A 7 -14.09 0.57 -6.35
C ALA A 7 -12.61 0.43 -6.75
N GLY A 8 -12.14 -0.82 -6.85
CA GLY A 8 -10.86 -1.18 -7.44
C GLY A 8 -11.06 -2.09 -8.65
N ARG A 9 -10.12 -2.05 -9.60
CA ARG A 9 -10.07 -3.02 -10.70
C ARG A 9 -8.83 -3.86 -10.52
N LYS A 10 -8.98 -5.19 -10.57
CA LYS A 10 -7.86 -6.11 -10.67
C LYS A 10 -7.44 -6.17 -12.14
N CYS A 11 -6.40 -5.46 -12.51
CA CYS A 11 -5.80 -5.57 -13.84
C CYS A 11 -4.45 -6.26 -13.70
N TYR A 12 -4.30 -7.46 -14.26
CA TYR A 12 -3.02 -8.18 -14.33
C TYR A 12 -2.33 -8.46 -12.99
N GLY A 13 -3.09 -8.58 -11.90
CA GLY A 13 -2.53 -8.78 -10.55
C GLY A 13 -2.19 -7.49 -9.81
N HIS A 14 -2.30 -6.33 -10.47
CA HIS A 14 -2.19 -5.03 -9.81
C HIS A 14 -3.55 -4.56 -9.30
N LEU A 15 -3.55 -4.01 -8.09
CA LEU A 15 -4.69 -3.33 -7.51
C LEU A 15 -4.65 -1.85 -7.94
N GLY A 16 -5.45 -1.51 -8.95
CA GLY A 16 -5.52 -0.15 -9.49
C GLY A 16 -6.84 0.57 -9.18
N GLY A 17 -6.85 1.88 -9.45
CA GLY A 17 -8.01 2.76 -9.23
C GLY A 17 -8.03 3.37 -7.83
N LYS A 18 -9.15 4.03 -7.48
CA LYS A 18 -9.30 4.76 -6.20
C LYS A 18 -9.04 3.90 -4.98
N LEU A 19 -9.37 2.61 -5.03
CA LEU A 19 -9.07 1.67 -3.94
C LEU A 19 -7.55 1.49 -3.73
N GLY A 20 -6.79 1.25 -4.81
CA GLY A 20 -5.33 1.10 -4.72
C GLY A 20 -4.65 2.38 -4.24
N GLU A 21 -5.13 3.53 -4.73
CA GLU A 21 -4.67 4.86 -4.27
C GLU A 21 -4.89 5.04 -2.76
N ARG A 22 -6.11 4.81 -2.26
CA ARG A 22 -6.41 4.95 -0.82
C ARG A 22 -5.58 4.01 0.06
N ILE A 23 -5.33 2.79 -0.41
CA ILE A 23 -4.48 1.84 0.32
C ILE A 23 -3.04 2.32 0.34
N LEU A 24 -2.50 2.78 -0.79
CA LEU A 24 -1.15 3.33 -0.86
C LEU A 24 -0.99 4.55 0.05
N GLU A 25 -1.91 5.51 -0.02
CA GLU A 25 -1.94 6.68 0.87
C GLU A 25 -1.88 6.23 2.33
N ARG A 26 -2.73 5.28 2.72
CA ARG A 26 -2.79 4.81 4.10
C ARG A 26 -1.51 4.11 4.54
N LEU A 27 -0.88 3.32 3.69
CA LEU A 27 0.38 2.64 3.99
C LEU A 27 1.54 3.64 4.14
N ILE A 28 1.52 4.75 3.40
CA ILE A 28 2.49 5.85 3.56
C ILE A 28 2.23 6.60 4.88
N GLU A 29 0.96 6.94 5.18
CA GLU A 29 0.59 7.61 6.44
C GLU A 29 0.95 6.79 7.68
N LEU A 30 0.87 5.46 7.58
CA LEU A 30 1.28 4.53 8.65
C LEU A 30 2.80 4.38 8.76
N GLU A 31 3.56 5.00 7.84
CA GLU A 31 5.01 4.90 7.68
C GLU A 31 5.48 3.49 7.32
N TRP A 32 4.61 2.69 6.69
CA TRP A 32 4.94 1.33 6.26
C TRP A 32 5.65 1.32 4.92
N LEU A 33 5.36 2.32 4.10
CA LEU A 33 6.02 2.59 2.83
C LEU A 33 6.69 3.95 2.86
N LYS A 34 7.86 4.04 2.23
CA LYS A 34 8.55 5.31 1.93
C LYS A 34 8.91 5.37 0.46
N LEU A 35 8.96 6.58 -0.09
CA LEU A 35 9.45 6.78 -1.46
C LEU A 35 10.94 6.40 -1.52
N ALA A 36 11.34 5.64 -2.54
CA ALA A 36 12.75 5.33 -2.75
C ALA A 36 13.51 6.60 -3.14
N GLU A 37 14.73 6.76 -2.63
CA GLU A 37 15.55 7.94 -2.91
C GLU A 37 15.79 8.10 -4.42
N GLY A 38 15.55 9.30 -4.95
CA GLY A 38 15.70 9.60 -6.37
C GLY A 38 14.64 8.99 -7.31
N ARG A 39 13.55 8.42 -6.77
CA ARG A 39 12.44 7.85 -7.56
C ARG A 39 11.13 8.53 -7.22
N THR A 40 10.22 8.63 -8.19
CA THR A 40 8.89 9.27 -8.01
C THR A 40 7.74 8.27 -7.95
N THR A 41 7.97 7.03 -8.37
CA THR A 41 6.94 5.98 -8.48
C THR A 41 7.34 4.66 -7.81
N VAL A 42 8.51 4.62 -7.16
CA VAL A 42 9.02 3.43 -6.49
C VAL A 42 8.94 3.65 -4.98
N TYR A 43 8.26 2.74 -4.31
CA TYR A 43 8.12 2.73 -2.85
C TYR A 43 8.89 1.54 -2.28
N GLN A 44 9.48 1.73 -1.10
CA GLN A 44 10.16 0.71 -0.32
C GLN A 44 9.41 0.50 0.98
N ILE A 45 9.34 -0.75 1.43
CA ILE A 45 8.81 -1.09 2.74
C ILE A 45 9.82 -0.66 3.80
N THR A 46 9.35 0.02 4.84
CA THR A 46 10.17 0.40 5.99
C THR A 46 10.33 -0.78 6.95
N GLU A 47 11.20 -0.65 7.96
CA GLU A 47 11.33 -1.68 9.00
C GLU A 47 9.98 -1.87 9.74
N LYS A 48 9.35 -0.76 10.14
CA LYS A 48 8.01 -0.75 10.74
C LYS A 48 6.97 -1.41 9.84
N GLY A 49 6.98 -1.08 8.54
CA GLY A 49 6.09 -1.69 7.56
C GLY A 49 6.28 -3.20 7.45
N THR A 50 7.52 -3.67 7.49
CA THR A 50 7.85 -5.10 7.44
C THR A 50 7.28 -5.85 8.63
N GLU A 51 7.42 -5.31 9.85
CA GLU A 51 6.87 -5.93 11.07
C GLU A 51 5.35 -6.02 11.03
N GLU A 52 4.68 -4.93 10.66
CA GLU A 52 3.22 -4.87 10.67
C GLU A 52 2.58 -5.66 9.52
N LEU A 53 3.20 -5.66 8.33
CA LEU A 53 2.77 -6.48 7.19
C LEU A 53 2.92 -7.98 7.51
N LYS A 54 4.01 -8.38 8.18
CA LYS A 54 4.17 -9.75 8.68
C LYS A 54 3.09 -10.13 9.69
N LYS A 55 2.72 -9.24 10.61
CA LYS A 55 1.60 -9.46 11.55
C LYS A 55 0.26 -9.64 10.85
N MET A 56 0.07 -8.97 9.71
CA MET A 56 -1.10 -9.17 8.84
C MET A 56 -1.07 -10.48 8.04
N GLY A 57 0.05 -11.22 8.06
CA GLY A 57 0.22 -12.44 7.26
C GLY A 57 0.62 -12.18 5.81
N ALA A 58 1.08 -10.97 5.48
CA ALA A 58 1.65 -10.70 4.16
C ALA A 58 3.02 -11.39 4.04
N ASN A 59 3.23 -12.14 2.96
CA ASN A 59 4.54 -12.68 2.61
C ASN A 59 5.33 -11.64 1.82
N LEU A 60 6.57 -11.36 2.25
CA LEU A 60 7.46 -10.33 1.70
C LEU A 60 8.73 -10.93 1.06
N ASP A 61 8.78 -12.25 0.88
CA ASP A 61 9.84 -13.02 0.20
C ASP A 61 9.59 -13.14 -1.31
#